data_AF-A0A8S1EDC2-F1
#
_entry.id   AF-A0A8S1EDC2-F1
#
_cell.length_a   1.000
_cell.length_b   1.000
_cell.length_c   1.000
_cell.angle_alpha   90.00
_cell.angle_beta   90.00
_cell.angle_gamma   90.00
#
_symmetry.space_group_name_H-M   'P 1'
#
loop_
_entity.id
_entity.type
_entity.pdbx_description
1 polymer ?
#
loop_
_entity_poly.entity_id
_entity_poly.type
_entity_poly.pdbx_seq_one_letter_code
_entity_poly.pdbx_strand_id
1 'polypeptide(L)'
;MLNYCIERRQERERRARAHKDDHSDSEFQEVADGSSEEEDDEFFECDNEVEQEPRRKKHQHSLWDKPEGRLSKDTSLMLIETNEPLYIPITQEPPPKTEDQRHEDAEILMMLGDDLQGSELRAQIMSPLLLSDMESFKAANPGSCLGDFVRWYSPRDWIEEENKLSPRMLIEGNTWQELWSAAKPVPASRQKRLFDDTKEAEKVLSFFENHKPADALSMLLPALLHAAINRLGEEWLEDLTPLSVFNSLQEKAGRLTMGLTPKHKEYSVRKVTVLKKPANLFVFSSVL
;
A
#
# COMPACT_ATOMS: atom_id res chain seq x y z
N MET A 1 -0.65 -0.10 16.86
CA MET A 1 -0.87 -1.24 15.94
C MET A 1 -2.19 -1.96 16.21
N LEU A 2 -2.42 -2.52 17.40
CA LEU A 2 -3.64 -3.29 17.71
C LEU A 2 -4.96 -2.56 17.40
N ASN A 3 -5.09 -1.29 17.83
CA ASN A 3 -6.29 -0.48 17.54
C ASN A 3 -6.55 -0.33 16.04
N TYR A 4 -5.48 -0.17 15.24
CA TYR A 4 -5.59 -0.08 13.79
C TYR A 4 -6.08 -1.41 13.18
N CYS A 5 -5.59 -2.56 13.66
CA CYS A 5 -6.08 -3.86 13.22
C CYS A 5 -7.58 -4.04 13.53
N ILE A 6 -8.03 -3.61 14.72
CA ILE A 6 -9.45 -3.67 15.11
C ILE A 6 -10.30 -2.81 14.17
N GLU A 7 -9.89 -1.56 13.93
CA GLU A 7 -10.60 -0.64 13.04
C GLU A 7 -10.70 -1.20 11.61
N ARG A 8 -9.62 -1.76 11.08
CA ARG A 8 -9.59 -2.41 9.74
C ARG A 8 -10.52 -3.61 9.65
N ARG A 9 -10.56 -4.43 10.69
CA ARG A 9 -11.48 -5.58 10.75
C ARG A 9 -12.93 -5.11 10.76
N GLN A 10 -13.27 -4.10 11.56
CA GLN A 10 -14.61 -3.54 11.62
C GLN A 10 -15.05 -2.95 10.27
N GLU A 11 -14.17 -2.21 9.59
CA GLU A 11 -14.42 -1.68 8.24
C GLU A 11 -14.74 -2.81 7.25
N ARG A 12 -13.92 -3.87 7.26
CA ARG A 12 -14.12 -5.04 6.39
C ARG A 12 -15.42 -5.75 6.67
N GLU A 13 -15.74 -6.00 7.94
CA GLU A 13 -17.00 -6.64 8.34
C GLU A 13 -18.20 -5.77 7.95
N ARG A 14 -18.09 -4.44 8.07
CA ARG A 14 -19.13 -3.52 7.62
C ARG A 14 -19.36 -3.58 6.10
N ARG A 15 -18.29 -3.58 5.31
CA ARG A 15 -18.37 -3.74 3.84
C ARG A 15 -18.96 -5.09 3.44
N ALA A 16 -18.58 -6.16 4.14
CA ALA A 16 -19.11 -7.50 3.88
C ALA A 16 -20.60 -7.63 4.23
N ARG A 17 -21.08 -6.90 5.25
CA ARG A 17 -22.52 -6.82 5.59
C ARG A 17 -23.28 -6.02 4.54
N ALA A 18 -22.80 -4.83 4.18
CA ALA A 18 -23.43 -4.01 3.13
C ALA A 18 -23.59 -4.77 1.81
N HIS A 19 -22.57 -5.55 1.41
CA HIS A 19 -22.65 -6.35 0.19
C HIS A 19 -23.62 -7.54 0.29
N LYS A 20 -23.91 -8.05 1.51
CA LYS A 20 -24.94 -9.07 1.72
C LYS A 20 -26.34 -8.49 1.67
N ASP A 21 -26.52 -7.29 2.22
CA ASP A 21 -27.80 -6.59 2.22
C ASP A 21 -28.21 -6.23 0.77
N ASP A 22 -27.27 -5.74 -0.05
CA ASP A 22 -27.51 -5.46 -1.49
C ASP A 22 -27.85 -6.72 -2.33
N HIS A 23 -27.38 -7.91 -1.92
CA HIS A 23 -27.69 -9.16 -2.63
C HIS A 23 -29.04 -9.75 -2.20
N SER A 24 -29.52 -9.44 -0.98
CA SER A 24 -30.79 -9.94 -0.46
C SER A 24 -32.03 -9.29 -1.13
N ASP A 25 -31.88 -8.13 -1.76
CA ASP A 25 -32.94 -7.48 -2.54
C ASP A 25 -33.05 -7.99 -4.01
N SER A 26 -32.11 -8.83 -4.47
CA SER A 26 -32.12 -9.39 -5.84
C SER A 26 -32.55 -10.86 -5.93
N GLU A 27 -32.71 -11.57 -4.81
CA GLU A 27 -33.19 -12.96 -4.77
C GLU A 27 -34.64 -13.03 -4.25
N PHE A 28 -35.59 -12.58 -5.08
CA PHE A 28 -36.95 -13.09 -5.01
C PHE A 28 -37.43 -13.46 -6.41
N GLN A 29 -36.91 -14.57 -6.92
CA GLN A 29 -37.63 -15.37 -7.90
C GLN A 29 -37.30 -16.84 -7.63
N GLU A 30 -38.14 -17.48 -6.82
CA GLU A 30 -38.22 -18.94 -6.74
C GLU A 30 -38.49 -19.48 -8.15
N VAL A 31 -37.50 -20.10 -8.77
CA VAL A 31 -37.71 -21.03 -9.87
C VAL A 31 -37.57 -22.43 -9.33
N ALA A 32 -38.72 -23.10 -9.33
CA ALA A 32 -38.90 -24.47 -8.92
C ALA A 32 -38.06 -25.44 -9.76
N ASP A 33 -37.58 -26.45 -9.05
CA ASP A 33 -36.98 -27.71 -9.49
C ASP A 33 -37.61 -28.29 -10.77
N GLY A 34 -36.76 -28.63 -11.74
CA GLY A 34 -37.13 -29.16 -13.05
C GLY A 34 -35.91 -29.65 -13.82
N SER A 35 -35.69 -30.96 -13.73
CA SER A 35 -34.67 -31.76 -14.41
C SER A 35 -34.59 -31.60 -15.95
N SER A 36 -33.41 -31.95 -16.46
CA SER A 36 -33.05 -32.55 -17.77
C SER A 36 -32.85 -31.70 -19.04
N GLU A 37 -31.66 -31.96 -19.61
CA GLU A 37 -31.30 -32.12 -21.03
C GLU A 37 -30.75 -30.93 -21.84
N GLU A 38 -29.68 -31.27 -22.56
CA GLU A 38 -28.89 -30.49 -23.50
C GLU A 38 -29.74 -30.12 -24.71
N GLU A 39 -29.68 -28.87 -25.17
CA GLU A 39 -29.96 -28.54 -26.58
C GLU A 39 -29.30 -27.23 -26.99
N ASP A 40 -28.75 -27.28 -28.20
CA ASP A 40 -28.07 -26.22 -28.96
C ASP A 40 -29.02 -25.06 -29.34
N ASP A 41 -28.38 -23.99 -29.83
CA ASP A 41 -28.92 -22.89 -30.64
C ASP A 41 -29.70 -21.76 -29.94
N GLU A 42 -29.19 -20.53 -30.05
CA GLU A 42 -29.72 -19.60 -31.06
C GLU A 42 -28.98 -18.24 -31.03
N PHE A 43 -28.23 -18.06 -32.10
CA PHE A 43 -27.70 -16.81 -32.63
C PHE A 43 -28.86 -15.89 -33.06
N PHE A 44 -28.99 -14.71 -32.44
CA PHE A 44 -29.92 -13.67 -32.90
C PHE A 44 -29.18 -12.65 -33.78
N GLU A 45 -29.24 -12.85 -35.10
CA GLU A 45 -29.08 -11.81 -36.12
C GLU A 45 -30.36 -10.94 -36.10
N CYS A 46 -30.28 -9.75 -35.50
CA CYS A 46 -31.28 -8.71 -35.71
C CYS A 46 -30.77 -7.73 -36.76
N ASP A 47 -31.11 -8.01 -38.02
CA ASP A 47 -31.08 -7.03 -39.10
C ASP A 47 -32.05 -5.89 -38.78
N ASN A 48 -31.48 -4.70 -38.61
CA ASN A 48 -32.19 -3.45 -38.87
C ASN A 48 -31.21 -2.51 -39.57
N GLU A 49 -31.37 -2.41 -40.88
CA GLU A 49 -30.72 -1.45 -41.76
C GLU A 49 -31.07 -0.02 -41.31
N VAL A 50 -30.12 0.69 -40.70
CA VAL A 50 -30.11 2.15 -40.66
C VAL A 50 -28.66 2.64 -40.84
N GLU A 51 -28.53 3.67 -41.67
CA GLU A 51 -27.34 4.16 -42.36
C GLU A 51 -26.09 4.46 -41.50
N GLN A 52 -24.96 4.47 -42.21
CA GLN A 52 -23.57 4.42 -41.74
C GLN A 52 -23.09 5.67 -41.00
N GLU A 53 -22.46 5.47 -39.85
CA GLU A 53 -21.29 6.25 -39.39
C GLU A 53 -20.11 5.29 -39.18
N PRO A 54 -18.83 5.71 -39.38
CA PRO A 54 -17.68 4.83 -39.23
C PRO A 54 -17.48 4.50 -37.74
N ARG A 55 -18.12 3.42 -37.30
CA ARG A 55 -17.89 2.83 -35.98
C ARG A 55 -16.41 2.47 -35.88
N ARG A 56 -15.68 3.22 -35.05
CA ARG A 56 -14.36 2.80 -34.54
C ARG A 56 -14.49 1.36 -34.10
N LYS A 57 -13.68 0.47 -34.68
CA LYS A 57 -13.65 -0.95 -34.30
C LYS A 57 -13.39 -1.02 -32.81
N LYS A 58 -14.44 -1.26 -32.02
CA LYS A 58 -14.27 -1.58 -30.59
C LYS A 58 -13.51 -2.88 -30.58
N HIS A 59 -12.25 -2.85 -30.14
CA HIS A 59 -11.50 -4.06 -29.88
C HIS A 59 -12.34 -4.88 -28.93
N GLN A 60 -12.75 -6.06 -29.40
CA GLN A 60 -13.52 -7.01 -28.62
C GLN A 60 -12.56 -7.50 -27.53
N HIS A 61 -12.61 -6.86 -26.36
CA HIS A 61 -11.85 -7.34 -25.21
C HIS A 61 -12.32 -8.78 -24.97
N SER A 62 -11.38 -9.72 -24.93
CA SER A 62 -11.64 -11.07 -24.42
C SER A 62 -12.38 -10.95 -23.09
N LEU A 63 -13.18 -11.94 -22.71
CA LEU A 63 -13.88 -11.94 -21.41
C LEU A 63 -12.95 -11.71 -20.20
N TRP A 64 -11.64 -11.94 -20.39
CA TRP A 64 -10.54 -11.73 -19.44
C TRP A 64 -9.88 -10.33 -19.49
N ASP A 65 -10.14 -9.51 -20.51
CA ASP A 65 -9.60 -8.15 -20.72
C ASP A 65 -10.61 -7.05 -20.40
N LYS A 66 -11.67 -7.38 -19.65
CA LYS A 66 -12.62 -6.36 -19.21
C LYS A 66 -11.90 -5.39 -18.27
N PRO A 67 -11.92 -4.08 -18.57
CA PRO A 67 -11.28 -3.13 -17.69
C PRO A 67 -12.04 -3.02 -16.36
N GLU A 68 -11.32 -3.21 -15.26
CA GLU A 68 -11.88 -3.21 -13.90
C GLU A 68 -11.03 -2.38 -12.94
N GLY A 69 -11.59 -1.99 -11.79
CA GLY A 69 -10.84 -1.30 -10.74
C GLY A 69 -10.42 0.12 -11.10
N ARG A 70 -11.20 0.84 -11.91
CA ARG A 70 -10.95 2.24 -12.29
C ARG A 70 -11.49 3.20 -11.22
N LEU A 71 -10.65 4.11 -10.73
CA LEU A 71 -11.04 5.18 -9.81
C LEU A 71 -11.59 6.39 -10.57
N SER A 72 -10.80 6.91 -11.51
CA SER A 72 -11.16 8.05 -12.34
C SER A 72 -10.37 8.03 -13.64
N LYS A 73 -10.85 8.75 -14.65
CA LYS A 73 -10.13 8.95 -15.91
C LYS A 73 -9.07 10.02 -15.73
N ASP A 74 -7.84 9.76 -16.15
CA ASP A 74 -6.84 10.82 -16.21
C ASP A 74 -7.13 11.75 -17.39
N THR A 75 -7.01 13.05 -17.17
CA THR A 75 -7.38 14.06 -18.17
C THR A 75 -6.23 14.38 -19.12
N SER A 76 -4.99 14.12 -18.70
CA SER A 76 -3.77 14.47 -19.44
C SER A 76 -3.15 13.32 -20.24
N LEU A 77 -3.23 12.09 -19.73
CA LEU A 77 -2.45 10.98 -20.26
C LEU A 77 -3.30 10.04 -21.12
N MET A 78 -2.68 9.65 -22.24
CA MET A 78 -3.16 8.61 -23.15
C MET A 78 -2.14 7.47 -23.16
N LEU A 79 -2.60 6.23 -23.29
CA LEU A 79 -1.75 5.04 -23.40
C LEU A 79 -0.87 5.11 -24.66
N ILE A 80 0.39 4.72 -24.53
CA ILE A 80 1.40 4.87 -25.60
C ILE A 80 1.06 4.02 -26.83
N GLU A 81 0.66 2.77 -26.62
CA GLU A 81 0.46 1.82 -27.73
C GLU A 81 -0.94 1.90 -28.34
N THR A 82 -1.97 2.02 -27.51
CA THR A 82 -3.37 1.98 -27.95
C THR A 82 -3.96 3.37 -28.22
N ASN A 83 -3.31 4.44 -27.73
CA ASN A 83 -3.83 5.81 -27.77
C ASN A 83 -5.26 5.92 -27.19
N GLU A 84 -5.55 5.11 -26.18
CA GLU A 84 -6.75 5.20 -25.35
C GLU A 84 -6.50 6.04 -24.11
N PRO A 85 -7.53 6.65 -23.50
CA PRO A 85 -7.32 7.40 -22.26
C PRO A 85 -6.84 6.52 -21.12
N LEU A 86 -5.86 7.01 -20.36
CA LEU A 86 -5.38 6.36 -19.15
C LEU A 86 -6.42 6.51 -18.03
N TYR A 87 -6.68 5.42 -17.32
CA TYR A 87 -7.53 5.39 -16.13
C TYR A 87 -6.68 5.16 -14.89
N ILE A 88 -6.93 5.96 -13.85
CA ILE A 88 -6.27 5.83 -12.55
C ILE A 88 -6.83 4.56 -11.88
N PRO A 89 -6.00 3.56 -11.56
CA PRO A 89 -6.45 2.36 -10.87
C PRO A 89 -6.78 2.62 -9.40
N ILE A 90 -7.70 1.84 -8.85
CA ILE A 90 -7.84 1.66 -7.40
C ILE A 90 -6.73 0.73 -6.95
N THR A 91 -5.87 1.21 -6.06
CA THR A 91 -4.76 0.44 -5.49
C THR A 91 -5.02 0.02 -4.05
N GLN A 92 -4.24 -0.93 -3.57
CA GLN A 92 -4.23 -1.26 -2.14
C GLN A 92 -3.49 -0.19 -1.35
N GLU A 93 -3.95 0.08 -0.13
CA GLU A 93 -3.24 0.98 0.76
C GLU A 93 -1.96 0.31 1.29
N PRO A 94 -0.83 1.05 1.36
CA PRO A 94 0.39 0.53 1.94
C PRO A 94 0.16 0.06 3.39
N PRO A 95 0.64 -1.13 3.76
CA PRO A 95 0.49 -1.64 5.12
C PRO A 95 1.22 -0.70 6.09
N PRO A 96 0.60 -0.27 7.20
CA PRO A 96 1.34 0.44 8.23
C PRO A 96 2.36 -0.50 8.85
N LYS A 97 3.54 0.03 9.12
CA LYS A 97 4.62 -0.70 9.77
C LYS A 97 4.93 -0.05 11.11
N THR A 98 5.18 -0.86 12.13
CA THR A 98 5.73 -0.38 13.39
C THR A 98 7.17 0.08 13.19
N GLU A 99 7.69 0.85 14.14
CA GLU A 99 9.08 1.27 14.09
C GLU A 99 10.03 0.07 14.14
N ASP A 100 9.75 -0.93 14.97
CA ASP A 100 10.52 -2.17 15.05
C ASP A 100 10.54 -2.90 13.70
N GLN A 101 9.38 -3.06 13.04
CA GLN A 101 9.29 -3.67 11.70
C GLN A 101 10.11 -2.93 10.65
N ARG A 102 10.14 -1.59 10.71
CA ARG A 102 10.96 -0.78 9.79
C ARG A 102 12.45 -0.98 10.03
N HIS A 103 12.86 -1.16 11.28
CA HIS A 103 14.25 -1.46 11.63
C HIS A 103 14.63 -2.86 11.17
N GLU A 104 13.80 -3.88 11.45
CA GLU A 104 14.00 -5.26 10.99
C GLU A 104 14.14 -5.33 9.48
N ASP A 105 13.24 -4.69 8.72
CA ASP A 105 13.31 -4.62 7.25
C ASP A 105 14.64 -4.00 6.77
N ALA A 106 15.11 -2.94 7.44
CA ALA A 106 16.35 -2.27 7.09
C ALA A 106 17.58 -3.13 7.41
N GLU A 107 17.58 -3.83 8.54
CA GLU A 107 18.64 -4.77 8.92
C GLU A 107 18.71 -5.95 7.95
N ILE A 108 17.57 -6.55 7.62
CA ILE A 108 17.48 -7.63 6.63
C ILE A 108 18.05 -7.16 5.30
N LEU A 109 17.66 -5.96 4.84
CA LEU A 109 18.15 -5.39 3.60
C LEU A 109 19.66 -5.13 3.62
N MET A 110 20.20 -4.69 4.76
CA MET A 110 21.64 -4.47 4.94
C MET A 110 22.43 -5.78 5.00
N MET A 111 21.85 -6.84 5.56
CA MET A 111 22.47 -8.17 5.60
C MET A 111 22.47 -8.85 4.23
N LEU A 112 21.47 -8.55 3.39
CA LEU A 112 21.38 -8.99 2.00
C LEU A 112 22.45 -8.26 1.16
N GLY A 113 23.64 -8.84 1.05
CA GLY A 113 24.73 -8.35 0.21
C GLY A 113 24.41 -8.35 -1.29
N ASP A 114 25.32 -7.86 -2.14
CA ASP A 114 25.05 -7.59 -3.57
C ASP A 114 25.07 -8.81 -4.50
N ASP A 115 25.09 -10.02 -3.95
CA ASP A 115 25.04 -11.25 -4.72
C ASP A 115 23.68 -11.44 -5.42
N LEU A 116 23.63 -12.28 -6.46
CA LEU A 116 22.39 -12.56 -7.21
C LEU A 116 21.23 -13.00 -6.31
N GLN A 117 21.50 -13.94 -5.39
CA GLN A 117 20.52 -14.41 -4.39
C GLN A 117 20.08 -13.29 -3.43
N GLY A 118 21.02 -12.41 -3.06
CA GLY A 118 20.74 -11.23 -2.25
C GLY A 118 19.79 -10.28 -2.98
N SER A 119 20.10 -9.97 -4.24
CA SER A 119 19.25 -9.13 -5.11
C SER A 119 17.83 -9.67 -5.26
N GLU A 120 17.68 -10.98 -5.51
CA GLU A 120 16.37 -11.63 -5.62
C GLU A 120 15.57 -11.53 -4.32
N LEU A 121 16.18 -11.80 -3.18
CA LEU A 121 15.51 -11.69 -1.87
C LEU A 121 15.16 -10.24 -1.52
N ARG A 122 16.03 -9.27 -1.84
CA ARG A 122 15.71 -7.84 -1.72
C ARG A 122 14.51 -7.46 -2.57
N ALA A 123 14.44 -7.95 -3.80
CA ALA A 123 13.30 -7.75 -4.68
C ALA A 123 12.04 -8.35 -4.05
N GLN A 124 12.08 -9.56 -3.50
CA GLN A 124 10.93 -10.18 -2.82
C GLN A 124 10.42 -9.38 -1.62
N ILE A 125 11.32 -8.79 -0.83
CA ILE A 125 10.95 -8.00 0.35
C ILE A 125 10.36 -6.63 -0.05
N MET A 126 10.91 -6.00 -1.10
CA MET A 126 10.55 -4.63 -1.49
C MET A 126 9.45 -4.53 -2.56
N SER A 127 9.23 -5.60 -3.32
CA SER A 127 8.28 -5.62 -4.45
C SER A 127 6.79 -5.76 -4.15
N PRO A 128 6.28 -6.23 -2.99
CA PRO A 128 4.86 -6.59 -2.87
C PRO A 128 3.89 -5.45 -3.19
N LEU A 129 4.18 -4.23 -2.72
CA LEU A 129 3.37 -3.05 -3.02
C LEU A 129 3.44 -2.70 -4.51
N LEU A 130 4.66 -2.65 -5.06
CA LEU A 130 4.88 -2.33 -6.47
C LEU A 130 4.16 -3.34 -7.39
N LEU A 131 4.24 -4.63 -7.07
CA LEU A 131 3.55 -5.69 -7.80
C LEU A 131 2.02 -5.49 -7.74
N SER A 132 1.46 -5.25 -6.55
CA SER A 132 0.04 -4.96 -6.37
C SER A 132 -0.44 -3.74 -7.17
N ASP A 133 0.38 -2.68 -7.23
CA ASP A 133 0.07 -1.49 -8.01
C ASP A 133 0.15 -1.75 -9.52
N MET A 134 1.14 -2.52 -9.99
CA MET A 134 1.25 -2.94 -11.39
C MET A 134 0.07 -3.82 -11.82
N GLU A 135 -0.34 -4.77 -10.98
CA GLU A 135 -1.51 -5.63 -11.23
C GLU A 135 -2.80 -4.80 -11.33
N SER A 136 -2.98 -3.84 -10.42
CA SER A 136 -4.13 -2.93 -10.40
C SER A 136 -4.16 -2.05 -11.65
N PHE A 137 -3.00 -1.54 -12.05
CA PHE A 137 -2.86 -0.68 -13.22
C PHE A 137 -3.19 -1.43 -14.52
N LYS A 138 -2.69 -2.66 -14.68
CA LYS A 138 -3.02 -3.51 -15.83
C LYS A 138 -4.51 -3.85 -15.90
N ALA A 139 -5.15 -4.11 -14.76
CA ALA A 139 -6.59 -4.36 -14.70
C ALA A 139 -7.41 -3.14 -15.13
N ALA A 140 -7.00 -1.94 -14.74
CA ALA A 140 -7.68 -0.70 -15.12
C ALA A 140 -7.41 -0.29 -16.58
N ASN A 141 -6.21 -0.61 -17.09
CA ASN A 141 -5.72 -0.21 -18.41
C ASN A 141 -5.25 -1.43 -19.23
N PRO A 142 -6.19 -2.19 -19.82
CA PRO A 142 -5.84 -3.25 -20.77
C PRO A 142 -5.02 -2.70 -21.95
N GLY A 143 -3.98 -3.42 -22.37
CA GLY A 143 -3.08 -2.99 -23.45
C GLY A 143 -2.09 -1.90 -23.05
N SER A 144 -1.95 -1.59 -21.75
CA SER A 144 -0.91 -0.68 -21.28
C SER A 144 0.48 -1.31 -21.29
N CYS A 145 1.51 -0.49 -21.49
CA CYS A 145 2.91 -0.90 -21.39
C CYS A 145 3.56 -0.37 -20.10
N LEU A 146 4.78 -0.83 -19.79
CA LEU A 146 5.52 -0.36 -18.62
C LEU A 146 5.76 1.17 -18.66
N GLY A 147 5.90 1.75 -19.85
CA GLY A 147 6.03 3.20 -20.01
C GLY A 147 4.81 3.96 -19.49
N ASP A 148 3.60 3.46 -19.75
CA ASP A 148 2.36 4.06 -19.24
C ASP A 148 2.28 4.00 -17.71
N PHE A 149 2.67 2.86 -17.14
CA PHE A 149 2.74 2.71 -15.69
C PHE A 149 3.75 3.67 -15.08
N VAL A 150 4.95 3.80 -15.65
CA VAL A 150 5.99 4.70 -15.13
C VAL A 150 5.56 6.16 -15.23
N ARG A 151 4.91 6.58 -16.32
CA ARG A 151 4.35 7.94 -16.45
C ARG A 151 3.36 8.29 -15.34
N TRP A 152 2.57 7.32 -14.90
CA TRP A 152 1.60 7.50 -13.82
C TRP A 152 2.22 7.37 -12.43
N TYR A 153 2.98 6.30 -12.18
CA TYR A 153 3.47 5.90 -10.86
C TYR A 153 4.74 6.65 -10.44
N SER A 154 5.65 6.90 -11.39
CA SER A 154 6.88 7.66 -11.17
C SER A 154 7.21 8.56 -12.36
N PRO A 155 6.49 9.69 -12.52
CA PRO A 155 6.69 10.61 -13.65
C PRO A 155 8.14 11.09 -13.80
N ARG A 156 8.93 11.07 -12.71
CA ARG A 156 10.35 11.44 -12.70
C ARG A 156 11.24 10.48 -13.47
N ASP A 157 10.80 9.25 -13.66
CA ASP A 157 11.54 8.20 -14.36
C ASP A 157 11.16 8.05 -15.82
N TRP A 158 10.26 8.92 -16.28
CA TRP A 158 9.89 9.07 -17.67
C TRP A 158 10.61 10.28 -18.27
N ILE A 159 11.28 10.08 -19.40
CA ILE A 159 11.91 11.16 -20.15
C ILE A 159 10.93 11.61 -21.23
N GLU A 160 10.24 12.73 -21.00
CA GLU A 160 9.22 13.27 -21.91
C GLU A 160 9.79 13.61 -23.29
N GLU A 161 11.02 14.15 -23.35
CA GLU A 161 11.66 14.59 -24.60
C GLU A 161 11.92 13.42 -25.57
N GLU A 162 12.22 12.24 -25.04
CA GLU A 162 12.57 11.06 -25.83
C GLU A 162 11.46 10.01 -25.89
N ASN A 163 10.34 10.23 -25.18
CA ASN A 163 9.27 9.24 -24.94
C ASN A 163 9.82 7.87 -24.50
N LYS A 164 10.76 7.87 -23.54
CA LYS A 164 11.47 6.68 -23.08
C LYS A 164 11.60 6.62 -21.57
N LEU A 165 11.81 5.40 -21.08
CA LEU A 165 12.20 5.15 -19.70
C LEU A 165 13.60 5.73 -19.43
N SER A 166 13.81 6.24 -18.21
CA SER A 166 15.11 6.72 -17.77
C SER A 166 16.20 5.63 -17.86
N PRO A 167 17.49 5.99 -18.04
CA PRO A 167 18.57 5.00 -18.16
C PRO A 167 18.65 3.99 -17.01
N ARG A 168 18.30 4.40 -15.78
CA ARG A 168 18.24 3.51 -14.61
C ARG A 168 17.19 2.41 -14.74
N MET A 169 16.10 2.70 -15.46
CA MET A 169 15.00 1.77 -15.73
C MET A 169 15.31 0.77 -16.84
N LEU A 170 16.36 1.03 -17.64
CA LEU A 170 16.79 0.21 -18.77
C LEU A 170 17.96 -0.72 -18.45
N ILE A 171 18.44 -0.73 -17.19
CA ILE A 171 19.51 -1.62 -16.74
C ILE A 171 19.04 -3.08 -16.87
N GLU A 172 19.92 -3.97 -17.35
CA GLU A 172 19.63 -5.41 -17.41
C GLU A 172 19.38 -5.97 -16.01
N GLY A 173 18.35 -6.82 -15.86
CA GLY A 173 17.92 -7.32 -14.54
C GLY A 173 17.19 -6.27 -13.69
N ASN A 174 16.56 -5.26 -14.32
CA ASN A 174 15.77 -4.30 -13.59
C ASN A 174 14.51 -4.96 -13.00
N THR A 175 14.43 -4.99 -11.67
CA THR A 175 13.29 -5.50 -10.90
C THR A 175 11.93 -5.00 -11.36
N TRP A 176 11.78 -3.77 -11.85
CA TRP A 176 10.50 -3.25 -12.33
C TRP A 176 10.07 -3.89 -13.65
N GLN A 177 11.01 -4.18 -14.55
CA GLN A 177 10.68 -4.88 -15.81
C GLN A 177 10.28 -6.32 -15.55
N GLU A 178 10.99 -6.98 -14.63
CA GLU A 178 10.69 -8.35 -14.19
C GLU A 178 9.31 -8.43 -13.51
N LEU A 179 9.05 -7.54 -12.54
CA LEU A 179 7.76 -7.46 -11.86
C LEU A 179 6.63 -7.10 -12.82
N TRP A 180 6.86 -6.17 -13.74
CA TRP A 180 5.87 -5.84 -14.76
C TRP A 180 5.55 -7.05 -15.64
N SER A 181 6.56 -7.82 -16.03
CA SER A 181 6.35 -9.02 -16.84
C SER A 181 5.59 -10.11 -16.07
N ALA A 182 5.84 -10.24 -14.76
CA ALA A 182 5.16 -11.19 -13.89
C ALA A 182 3.74 -10.75 -13.47
N ALA A 183 3.46 -9.45 -13.43
CA ALA A 183 2.18 -8.88 -12.97
C ALA A 183 1.02 -9.27 -13.89
N LYS A 184 -0.07 -9.76 -13.30
CA LYS A 184 -1.32 -10.11 -13.99
C LYS A 184 -2.34 -8.96 -13.89
N PRO A 185 -3.26 -8.80 -14.84
CA PRO A 185 -4.33 -7.79 -14.74
C PRO A 185 -5.36 -8.20 -13.67
N VAL A 186 -5.07 -7.90 -12.41
CA VAL A 186 -5.94 -8.21 -11.27
C VAL A 186 -6.27 -6.93 -10.52
N PRO A 187 -7.56 -6.54 -10.35
CA PRO A 187 -7.92 -5.35 -9.60
C PRO A 187 -7.69 -5.53 -8.10
N ALA A 188 -7.46 -4.43 -7.37
CA ALA A 188 -7.16 -4.44 -5.94
C ALA A 188 -8.15 -5.25 -5.08
N SER A 189 -9.44 -5.32 -5.46
CA SER A 189 -10.45 -6.11 -4.74
C SER A 189 -10.24 -7.63 -4.80
N ARG A 190 -9.57 -8.13 -5.85
CA ARG A 190 -9.30 -9.57 -6.08
C ARG A 190 -7.86 -9.97 -5.76
N GLN A 191 -6.99 -9.00 -5.47
CA GLN A 191 -5.61 -9.26 -5.10
C GLN A 191 -5.47 -9.82 -3.69
N LYS A 192 -4.34 -10.47 -3.42
CA LYS A 192 -3.94 -10.83 -2.05
C LYS A 192 -3.72 -9.53 -1.26
N ARG A 193 -4.29 -9.48 -0.05
CA ARG A 193 -4.17 -8.32 0.83
C ARG A 193 -2.71 -8.10 1.24
N LEU A 194 -2.24 -6.86 1.08
CA LEU A 194 -0.92 -6.44 1.58
C LEU A 194 -0.87 -6.38 3.11
N PHE A 195 -2.02 -6.14 3.74
CA PHE A 195 -2.18 -6.05 5.18
C PHE A 195 -3.19 -7.09 5.68
N ASP A 196 -2.72 -8.01 6.54
CA ASP A 196 -3.57 -9.00 7.21
C ASP A 196 -3.84 -8.55 8.65
N ASP A 197 -5.00 -7.91 8.86
CA ASP A 197 -5.41 -7.36 10.15
C ASP A 197 -5.41 -8.42 11.27
N THR A 198 -5.71 -9.67 10.94
CA THR A 198 -5.80 -10.76 11.92
C THR A 198 -4.41 -11.22 12.34
N LYS A 199 -3.52 -11.50 11.38
CA LYS A 199 -2.14 -11.92 11.69
C LYS A 199 -1.34 -10.84 12.39
N GLU A 200 -1.49 -9.57 11.99
CA GLU A 200 -0.80 -8.47 12.65
C GLU A 200 -1.32 -8.23 14.08
N ALA A 201 -2.62 -8.44 14.32
CA ALA A 201 -3.16 -8.41 15.68
C ALA A 201 -2.61 -9.57 16.53
N GLU A 202 -2.56 -10.79 15.99
CA GLU A 202 -1.99 -11.96 16.68
C GLU A 202 -0.52 -11.75 17.05
N LYS A 203 0.28 -11.14 16.18
CA LYS A 203 1.67 -10.76 16.50
C LYS A 203 1.74 -9.83 17.72
N VAL A 204 0.87 -8.82 17.79
CA VAL A 204 0.83 -7.89 18.93
C VAL A 204 0.37 -8.58 20.22
N LEU A 205 -0.61 -9.48 20.14
CA LEU A 205 -1.08 -10.24 21.30
C LEU A 205 0.00 -11.24 21.79
N SER A 206 0.65 -11.94 20.88
CA SER A 206 1.77 -12.84 21.16
C SER A 206 2.96 -12.06 21.76
N PHE A 207 3.22 -10.84 21.29
CA PHE A 207 4.19 -9.96 21.92
C PHE A 207 3.84 -9.72 23.39
N PHE A 208 2.60 -9.35 23.71
CA PHE A 208 2.19 -9.14 25.11
C PHE A 208 2.20 -10.41 25.96
N GLU A 209 1.80 -11.55 25.40
CA GLU A 209 1.79 -12.83 26.10
C GLU A 209 3.20 -13.28 26.53
N ASN A 210 4.20 -12.97 25.70
CA ASN A 210 5.59 -13.37 25.94
C ASN A 210 6.39 -12.37 26.79
N HIS A 211 5.84 -11.20 27.14
CA HIS A 211 6.53 -10.18 27.94
C HIS A 211 6.33 -10.38 29.44
N LYS A 212 7.40 -10.19 30.23
CA LYS A 212 7.29 -10.26 31.69
C LYS A 212 6.67 -8.95 32.22
N PRO A 213 5.97 -8.99 33.38
CA PRO A 213 5.47 -7.77 34.01
C PRO A 213 6.55 -6.70 34.27
N ALA A 214 7.80 -7.12 34.50
CA ALA A 214 8.94 -6.21 34.65
C ALA A 214 9.27 -5.44 33.37
N ASP A 215 9.11 -6.07 32.20
CA ASP A 215 9.34 -5.44 30.90
C ASP A 215 8.24 -4.41 30.62
N ALA A 216 6.99 -4.73 30.96
CA ALA A 216 5.87 -3.79 30.91
C ALA A 216 6.10 -2.56 31.80
N LEU A 217 6.59 -2.75 33.03
CA LEU A 217 6.95 -1.64 33.91
C LEU A 217 8.07 -0.79 33.30
N SER A 218 9.08 -1.41 32.69
CA SER A 218 10.19 -0.71 32.03
C SER A 218 9.72 0.13 30.84
N MET A 219 8.76 -0.38 30.06
CA MET A 219 8.12 0.36 28.97
C MET A 219 7.27 1.54 29.48
N LEU A 220 6.61 1.39 30.63
CA LEU A 220 5.76 2.44 31.23
C LEU A 220 6.53 3.47 32.06
N LEU A 221 7.68 3.08 32.62
CA LEU A 221 8.49 3.91 33.51
C LEU A 221 8.79 5.31 32.94
N PRO A 222 9.22 5.47 31.67
CA PRO A 222 9.43 6.81 31.13
C PRO A 222 8.16 7.65 31.13
N ALA A 223 7.03 7.09 30.69
CA ALA A 223 5.74 7.80 30.67
C ALA A 223 5.28 8.19 32.09
N LEU A 224 5.42 7.27 33.06
CA LEU A 224 5.09 7.51 34.45
C LEU A 224 5.99 8.57 35.09
N LEU A 225 7.30 8.53 34.82
CA LEU A 225 8.25 9.52 35.31
C LEU A 225 7.95 10.91 34.70
N HIS A 226 7.64 10.97 33.41
CA HIS A 226 7.26 12.21 32.75
C HIS A 226 5.96 12.79 33.34
N ALA A 227 4.95 11.95 33.56
CA ALA A 227 3.70 12.37 34.20
C ALA A 227 3.92 12.85 35.65
N ALA A 228 4.77 12.15 36.41
CA ALA A 228 5.13 12.55 37.77
C ALA A 228 5.86 13.90 37.81
N ILE A 229 6.81 14.13 36.90
CA ILE A 229 7.51 15.42 36.77
C ILE A 229 6.53 16.54 36.42
N ASN A 230 5.66 16.33 35.42
CA ASN A 230 4.66 17.32 35.04
C ASN A 230 3.72 17.65 36.21
N ARG A 231 3.27 16.63 36.95
CA ARG A 231 2.40 16.80 38.12
C ARG A 231 3.10 17.59 39.24
N LEU A 232 4.36 17.28 39.53
CA LEU A 232 5.16 18.05 40.48
C LEU A 232 5.35 19.50 40.02
N GLY A 233 5.52 19.74 38.71
CA GLY A 233 5.59 21.10 38.15
C GLY A 233 4.30 21.91 38.31
N GLU A 234 3.14 21.26 38.20
CA GLU A 234 1.83 21.90 38.43
C GLU A 234 1.61 22.23 39.90
N GLU A 235 1.98 21.34 40.82
CA GLU A 235 1.75 21.50 42.27
C GLU A 235 2.79 22.40 42.96
N TRP A 236 4.03 22.48 42.45
CA TRP A 236 5.15 23.19 43.09
C TRP A 236 5.55 24.52 42.39
N LEU A 237 4.66 25.09 41.58
CA LEU A 237 4.96 26.31 40.81
C LEU A 237 5.23 27.55 41.70
N GLU A 238 4.77 27.55 42.96
CA GLU A 238 4.93 28.69 43.88
C GLU A 238 6.21 28.63 44.75
N ASP A 239 6.77 27.44 45.01
CA ASP A 239 7.83 27.26 46.03
C ASP A 239 9.24 26.95 45.48
N LEU A 240 9.42 26.79 44.16
CA LEU A 240 10.71 26.39 43.58
C LEU A 240 11.39 27.50 42.76
N THR A 241 12.46 28.05 43.31
CA THR A 241 13.58 28.58 42.51
C THR A 241 14.79 27.64 42.60
N PRO A 242 15.62 27.48 41.54
CA PRO A 242 15.54 28.06 40.20
C PRO A 242 14.97 27.08 39.15
N LEU A 243 14.03 27.60 38.35
CA LEU A 243 13.38 26.98 37.17
C LEU A 243 14.35 26.31 36.17
N SER A 244 15.65 26.60 36.22
CA SER A 244 16.66 26.00 35.35
C SER A 244 16.85 24.51 35.58
N VAL A 245 16.74 24.02 36.82
CA VAL A 245 16.91 22.59 37.15
C VAL A 245 15.66 21.81 36.73
N PHE A 246 14.46 22.36 36.96
CA PHE A 246 13.21 21.73 36.57
C PHE A 246 13.08 21.61 35.05
N ASN A 247 13.36 22.69 34.32
CA ASN A 247 13.36 22.66 32.85
C ASN A 247 14.43 21.68 32.31
N SER A 248 15.61 21.63 32.94
CA SER A 248 16.65 20.66 32.57
C SER A 248 16.26 19.21 32.88
N LEU A 249 15.52 18.98 33.97
CA LEU A 249 15.01 17.67 34.36
C LEU A 249 13.89 17.22 33.43
N GLN A 250 12.97 18.13 33.07
CA GLN A 250 11.89 17.88 32.13
C GLN A 250 12.42 17.62 30.71
N GLU A 251 13.43 18.38 30.27
CA GLU A 251 14.11 18.13 28.99
C GLU A 251 14.87 16.80 29.00
N LYS A 252 15.60 16.49 30.08
CA LYS A 252 16.31 15.20 30.21
C LYS A 252 15.37 14.01 30.32
N ALA A 253 14.28 14.15 31.07
CA ALA A 253 13.23 13.14 31.16
C ALA A 253 12.57 12.93 29.80
N GLY A 254 12.22 14.01 29.09
CA GLY A 254 11.71 13.97 27.72
C GLY A 254 12.69 13.30 26.73
N ARG A 255 13.99 13.54 26.86
CA ARG A 255 15.03 12.88 26.05
C ARG A 255 15.19 11.40 26.41
N LEU A 256 15.15 11.05 27.70
CA LEU A 256 15.23 9.66 28.17
C LEU A 256 13.98 8.87 27.79
N THR A 257 12.79 9.48 27.84
CA THR A 257 11.54 8.85 27.37
C THR A 257 11.54 8.62 25.86
N MET A 258 12.22 9.48 25.09
CA MET A 258 12.40 9.32 23.65
C MET A 258 13.58 8.41 23.27
N GLY A 259 14.49 8.10 24.20
CA GLY A 259 15.72 7.34 23.97
C GLY A 259 15.77 5.95 24.64
N LEU A 260 14.66 5.50 25.24
CA LEU A 260 14.50 4.15 25.81
C LEU A 260 13.91 3.15 24.80
N THR A 261 13.96 3.48 23.52
CA THR A 261 14.08 2.45 22.48
C THR A 261 15.42 1.72 22.66
N PRO A 262 15.49 0.40 22.39
CA PRO A 262 16.67 -0.40 22.66
C PRO A 262 17.91 0.21 21.98
N LYS A 263 19.00 0.39 22.74
CA LYS A 263 20.30 0.99 22.34
C LYS A 263 20.47 1.21 20.82
N HIS A 264 20.02 2.36 20.34
CA HIS A 264 20.30 2.83 18.99
C HIS A 264 21.81 3.03 18.80
N LYS A 265 22.37 2.41 17.76
CA LYS A 265 23.58 2.96 17.12
C LYS A 265 23.12 4.20 16.35
N GLU A 266 23.51 5.38 16.83
CA GLU A 266 23.25 6.64 16.11
C GLU A 266 23.92 6.60 14.73
N TYR A 267 23.12 6.55 13.67
CA TYR A 267 23.54 6.96 12.33
C TYR A 267 22.89 8.32 12.04
N SER A 268 23.72 9.28 11.63
CA SER A 268 23.33 10.67 11.40
C SER A 268 22.28 10.78 10.29
N VAL A 269 21.01 10.96 10.68
CA VAL A 269 19.92 11.29 9.75
C VAL A 269 19.85 12.80 9.59
N ARG A 270 20.18 13.29 8.39
CA ARG A 270 19.94 14.68 8.00
C ARG A 270 18.42 14.95 8.06
N LYS A 271 18.02 15.96 8.85
CA LYS A 271 16.63 16.38 9.02
C LYS A 271 15.97 16.67 7.66
N VAL A 272 14.98 15.88 7.30
CA VAL A 272 14.04 16.20 6.21
C VAL A 272 12.83 16.88 6.85
N THR A 273 12.66 18.15 6.53
CA THR A 273 11.51 18.98 6.93
C THR A 273 10.23 18.36 6.39
N VAL A 274 9.26 18.12 7.27
CA VAL A 274 7.94 17.59 6.91
C VAL A 274 7.17 18.67 6.13
N LEU A 275 7.15 18.53 4.81
CA LEU A 275 6.12 19.15 3.97
C LEU A 275 5.04 18.10 3.75
N LYS A 276 3.78 18.49 4.01
CA LYS A 276 2.58 17.71 3.71
C LYS A 276 2.68 17.14 2.29
N LYS A 277 2.70 15.81 2.16
CA LYS A 277 2.64 15.15 0.85
C LYS A 277 1.27 15.40 0.21
N PRO A 278 1.18 15.96 -1.01
CA PRO A 278 0.10 15.58 -1.91
C PRO A 278 0.26 14.10 -2.26
N ALA A 279 -0.85 13.42 -2.54
CA ALA A 279 -0.89 12.04 -2.99
C ALA A 279 0.02 11.87 -4.22
N ASN A 280 1.26 11.40 -4.02
CA ASN A 280 2.14 10.75 -4.99
C ASN A 280 3.57 10.57 -4.43
N LEU A 281 4.22 9.50 -4.90
CA LEU A 281 5.61 9.05 -4.69
C LEU A 281 5.96 8.30 -3.39
N PHE A 282 6.13 6.98 -3.54
CA PHE A 282 7.27 6.26 -2.97
C PHE A 282 8.53 6.69 -3.74
N VAL A 283 9.42 7.41 -3.07
CA VAL A 283 10.76 7.73 -3.56
C VAL A 283 11.68 6.62 -3.08
N PHE A 284 12.13 5.75 -3.98
CA PHE A 284 13.36 4.99 -3.77
C PHE A 284 14.54 5.94 -4.05
N SER A 285 15.16 6.43 -2.99
CA SER A 285 16.43 7.17 -3.05
C SER A 285 17.56 6.24 -2.62
N SER A 286 18.39 5.89 -3.61
CA SER A 286 19.79 5.49 -3.60
C SER A 286 20.39 4.75 -2.39
N VAL A 287 20.87 3.53 -2.65
CA VAL A 287 22.17 3.06 -2.13
C VAL A 287 23.02 2.67 -3.35
N LEU A 288 23.98 3.54 -3.66
CA LEU A 288 25.30 3.20 -4.18
C LEU A 288 26.26 3.36 -3.00
#